data_AF-A0A9E5U2X5-F1
#
_entry.id   AF-A0A9E5U2X5-F1
#
_cell.length_a   1.000
_cell.length_b   1.000
_cell.length_c   1.000
_cell.angle_alpha   90.00
_cell.angle_beta   90.00
_cell.angle_gamma   90.00
#
_symmetry.space_group_name_H-M   'P 1'
#
loop_
_entity.id
_entity.type
_entity.pdbx_description
1 polymer ?
#
loop_
_entity_poly.entity_id
_entity_poly.type
_entity_poly.pdbx_seq_one_letter_code
_entity_poly.pdbx_strand_id
1 'polypeptide(L)'
;LSGPQVVEGWHGVPYGKPLGKTREYVSIVRAILARRDRLVHHGEHYRIPYDGPGSTGLGKPLKLITPPENPDLPIYLASIGPKNVALTAEIADGWLPVFYSPS
;
A
#
# COMPACT_ATOMS: atom_id res chain seq x y z
N LEU A 1 -7.66 -3.31 -12.29
CA LEU A 1 -8.26 -4.29 -11.35
C LEU A 1 -7.28 -5.45 -11.22
N SER A 2 -6.62 -5.63 -10.07
CA SER A 2 -5.65 -6.70 -9.91
C SER A 2 -6.29 -7.87 -9.16
N GLY A 3 -7.01 -8.73 -9.89
CA GLY A 3 -7.48 -10.02 -9.39
C GLY A 3 -6.37 -11.08 -9.41
N PRO A 4 -6.65 -12.33 -8.99
CA PRO A 4 -5.65 -13.41 -8.94
C PRO A 4 -4.90 -13.59 -10.26
N GLN A 5 -5.60 -13.53 -11.39
CA GLN A 5 -5.01 -13.65 -12.73
C GLN A 5 -3.89 -12.64 -13.01
N VAL A 6 -4.06 -11.39 -12.57
CA VAL A 6 -3.06 -10.33 -12.76
C VAL A 6 -1.97 -10.44 -11.70
N VAL A 7 -2.34 -10.66 -10.44
CA VAL A 7 -1.39 -10.68 -9.32
C VAL A 7 -0.44 -11.88 -9.41
N GLU A 8 -0.97 -13.06 -9.67
CA GLU A 8 -0.18 -14.28 -9.75
C GLU A 8 0.45 -14.43 -11.14
N GLY A 9 -0.23 -13.98 -12.20
CA GLY A 9 0.27 -14.08 -13.57
C GLY A 9 1.33 -13.03 -13.94
N TRP A 10 1.08 -11.75 -13.67
CA TRP A 10 1.99 -10.65 -14.07
C TRP A 10 2.96 -10.25 -12.97
N HIS A 11 2.51 -10.18 -11.71
CA HIS A 11 3.37 -9.76 -10.60
C HIS A 11 4.12 -10.94 -9.97
N GLY A 12 3.74 -12.19 -10.25
CA GLY A 12 4.42 -13.39 -9.76
C GLY A 12 4.37 -13.54 -8.24
N VAL A 13 3.38 -12.94 -7.58
CA VAL A 13 3.22 -13.00 -6.12
C VAL A 13 1.88 -13.61 -5.73
N PRO A 14 1.75 -14.26 -4.56
CA PRO A 14 0.49 -14.84 -4.12
C PRO A 14 -0.61 -13.77 -3.99
N TYR A 15 -1.84 -14.07 -4.45
CA TYR A 15 -2.95 -13.12 -4.35
C TYR A 15 -3.26 -12.73 -2.91
N GLY A 16 -3.46 -13.70 -2.02
CA GLY A 16 -3.60 -13.49 -0.57
C GLY A 16 -4.81 -12.63 -0.17
N LYS A 17 -4.62 -11.73 0.81
CA LYS A 17 -5.68 -10.86 1.37
C LYS A 17 -5.56 -9.42 0.83
N PRO A 18 -6.23 -9.07 -0.29
CA PRO A 18 -6.01 -7.79 -0.96
C PRO A 18 -6.36 -6.56 -0.10
N LEU A 19 -7.43 -6.62 0.71
CA LEU A 19 -7.84 -5.51 1.57
C LEU A 19 -6.79 -5.18 2.64
N GLY A 20 -6.24 -6.21 3.31
CA GLY A 20 -5.18 -6.05 4.31
C GLY A 20 -3.91 -5.50 3.67
N LYS A 21 -3.52 -6.05 2.51
CA LYS A 21 -2.37 -5.58 1.75
C LYS A 21 -2.49 -4.10 1.39
N THR A 22 -3.63 -3.68 0.82
CA THR A 22 -3.85 -2.27 0.46
C THR A 22 -3.78 -1.35 1.67
N ARG A 23 -4.38 -1.75 2.79
CA ARG A 23 -4.35 -0.98 4.04
C ARG A 23 -2.92 -0.75 4.53
N GLU A 24 -2.14 -1.82 4.63
CA GLU A 24 -0.74 -1.71 5.07
C GLU A 24 0.08 -0.88 4.08
N TYR A 25 -0.13 -1.08 2.78
CA TYR A 25 0.61 -0.35 1.75
C TYR A 25 0.36 1.15 1.80
N VAL A 26 -0.90 1.58 1.96
CA VAL A 26 -1.23 3.01 2.13
C VAL A 26 -0.59 3.58 3.39
N SER A 27 -0.62 2.85 4.51
CA SER A 27 0.05 3.27 5.75
C SER A 27 1.55 3.46 5.56
N ILE A 28 2.21 2.52 4.88
CA ILE A 28 3.64 2.57 4.56
C ILE A 28 3.97 3.78 3.69
N VAL A 29 3.20 4.02 2.62
CA VAL A 29 3.39 5.18 1.74
C VAL A 29 3.24 6.49 2.52
N ARG A 30 2.19 6.62 3.36
CA ARG A 30 2.02 7.79 4.22
C ARG A 30 3.20 7.98 5.18
N ALA A 31 3.71 6.92 5.78
CA ALA A 31 4.88 7.00 6.67
C ALA A 31 6.16 7.45 5.94
N ILE A 32 6.39 6.95 4.72
CA ILE A 32 7.51 7.36 3.87
C ILE A 32 7.40 8.86 3.53
N LEU A 33 6.22 9.31 3.09
CA LEU A 33 5.98 10.70 2.70
C LEU A 33 6.06 11.67 3.89
N ALA A 34 5.47 11.32 5.03
CA ALA A 34 5.57 12.09 6.25
C ALA A 34 7.03 12.25 6.72
N ARG A 35 7.89 11.27 6.38
CA ARG A 35 9.34 11.30 6.56
C ARG A 35 9.77 11.72 7.98
N ARG A 36 8.98 11.36 9.01
CA ARG A 36 9.28 11.67 10.41
C ARG A 36 10.52 10.92 10.88
N ASP A 37 10.54 9.61 10.64
CA ASP A 37 11.65 8.71 10.99
C ASP A 37 12.07 7.81 9.83
N ARG A 38 13.00 6.90 10.10
CA ARG A 38 13.29 5.79 9.19
C ARG A 38 12.09 4.84 9.19
N LEU A 39 11.72 4.33 8.02
CA LEU A 39 10.58 3.43 7.87
C LEU A 39 10.84 2.11 8.60
N VAL A 40 9.93 1.80 9.52
CA VAL A 40 9.76 0.50 10.14
C VAL A 40 8.29 0.14 10.04
N HIS A 41 7.98 -1.07 9.59
CA HIS A 41 6.61 -1.57 9.51
C HIS A 41 6.62 -3.08 9.74
N HIS A 42 5.80 -3.55 10.68
CA HIS A 42 5.69 -4.96 11.04
C HIS A 42 4.23 -5.39 10.94
N GLY A 43 3.73 -5.47 9.72
CA GLY A 43 2.37 -5.93 9.42
C GLY A 43 2.30 -7.43 9.13
N GLU A 44 1.08 -7.88 8.82
CA GLU A 44 0.83 -9.26 8.37
C GLU A 44 1.42 -9.48 6.97
N HIS A 45 1.34 -8.47 6.11
CA HIS A 45 1.71 -8.58 4.69
C HIS A 45 3.08 -7.99 4.36
N TYR A 46 3.44 -6.90 5.03
CA TYR A 46 4.73 -6.25 4.81
C TYR A 46 5.53 -6.22 6.10
N ARG A 47 6.80 -6.64 6.01
CA ARG A 47 7.78 -6.50 7.08
C ARG A 47 8.95 -5.70 6.54
N ILE A 48 9.19 -4.54 7.13
CA ILE A 48 10.19 -3.57 6.70
C ILE A 48 10.99 -3.13 7.95
N PRO A 49 12.31 -3.39 7.98
CA PRO A 49 13.11 -4.13 6.99
C PRO A 49 12.67 -5.60 6.86
N TYR A 50 12.90 -6.20 5.70
CA TYR A 50 12.53 -7.59 5.44
C TYR A 50 13.45 -8.55 6.21
N ASP A 51 12.83 -9.39 7.03
CA ASP A 51 13.46 -10.39 7.90
C ASP A 51 12.98 -11.82 7.61
N GLY A 52 12.27 -12.02 6.49
CA GLY A 52 11.73 -13.32 6.10
C GLY A 52 12.70 -14.23 5.33
N PRO A 53 12.22 -15.39 4.83
CA PRO A 53 13.01 -16.34 4.08
C PRO A 53 13.77 -15.69 2.91
N GLY A 54 15.05 -16.07 2.75
CA GLY A 54 15.93 -15.53 1.73
C GLY A 54 16.50 -14.14 2.04
N SER A 55 16.23 -13.56 3.22
CA SER A 55 16.88 -12.32 3.65
C SER A 55 18.38 -12.54 3.88
N THR A 56 19.20 -11.56 3.49
CA THR A 56 20.64 -11.55 3.79
C THR A 56 20.93 -11.13 5.24
N GLY A 57 19.93 -10.64 5.97
CA GLY A 57 20.09 -10.06 7.31
C GLY A 57 20.68 -8.65 7.33
N LEU A 58 20.99 -8.05 6.17
CA LEU A 58 21.57 -6.71 6.06
C LEU A 58 20.52 -5.58 5.96
N GLY A 59 19.23 -5.94 5.97
CA GLY A 59 18.13 -4.98 5.93
C GLY A 59 18.18 -4.01 7.11
N LYS A 60 18.05 -2.71 6.84
CA LYS A 60 18.01 -1.67 7.88
C LYS A 60 16.93 -0.65 7.58
N PRO A 61 16.37 0.03 8.60
CA PRO A 61 15.38 1.07 8.37
C PRO A 61 15.96 2.21 7.52
N LEU A 62 15.28 2.52 6.41
CA LEU A 62 15.67 3.56 5.47
C LEU A 62 14.73 4.76 5.56
N LYS A 63 15.23 5.94 5.20
CA LYS A 63 14.48 7.18 5.15
C LYS A 63 14.64 7.74 3.74
N LEU A 64 13.58 8.31 3.18
CA LEU A 64 13.64 8.94 1.85
C LEU A 64 14.76 9.97 1.83
N ILE A 65 15.65 9.92 0.83
CA ILE A 65 16.83 10.82 0.78
C ILE A 65 16.35 12.26 0.61
N THR A 66 15.59 12.50 -0.45
CA THR A 66 14.97 13.79 -0.74
C THR A 66 13.73 13.99 0.13
N PRO A 67 13.65 15.08 0.92
CA PRO A 67 12.41 15.45 1.59
C PRO A 67 11.30 15.72 0.57
N PRO A 68 10.08 15.18 0.76
CA PRO A 68 8.95 15.53 -0.09
C PRO A 68 8.61 17.01 0.06
N GLU A 69 8.24 17.66 -1.05
CA GLU A 69 7.72 19.03 -1.03
C GLU A 69 6.38 19.12 -0.28
N ASN A 70 5.56 18.07 -0.39
CA ASN A 70 4.32 17.91 0.36
C ASN A 70 4.33 16.59 1.15
N PRO A 71 4.56 16.63 2.48
CA PRO A 71 4.48 15.45 3.35
C PRO A 71 3.09 14.82 3.43
N ASP A 72 2.04 15.60 3.16
CA ASP A 72 0.63 15.20 3.21
C ASP A 72 0.04 15.02 1.81
N LEU A 73 0.85 14.52 0.86
CA LEU A 73 0.41 14.27 -0.52
C LEU A 73 -0.85 13.39 -0.54
N PRO A 74 -1.96 13.85 -1.16
CA PRO A 74 -3.21 13.08 -1.19
C PRO A 74 -3.06 11.72 -1.87
N ILE A 75 -3.60 10.68 -1.25
CA ILE A 75 -3.63 9.31 -1.77
C ILE A 75 -5.03 8.99 -2.24
N TYR A 76 -5.17 8.69 -3.52
CA TYR A 76 -6.42 8.27 -4.14
C TYR A 76 -6.36 6.78 -4.48
N LEU A 77 -7.45 6.05 -4.22
CA LEU A 77 -7.55 4.63 -4.60
C LEU A 77 -8.56 4.43 -5.72
N ALA A 78 -8.18 3.64 -6.72
CA ALA A 78 -9.09 3.15 -7.75
C ALA A 78 -9.66 1.78 -7.35
N SER A 79 -10.86 1.79 -6.78
CA SER A 79 -11.54 0.60 -6.26
C SER A 79 -12.95 0.43 -6.85
N ILE A 80 -13.45 -0.80 -6.89
CA ILE A 80 -14.78 -1.11 -7.49
C ILE A 80 -15.66 -1.90 -6.52
N GLY A 81 -15.18 -3.06 -6.06
CA GLY A 81 -16.00 -3.96 -5.24
C GLY A 81 -16.38 -3.30 -3.90
N PRO A 82 -17.58 -3.55 -3.34
CA PRO A 82 -18.11 -2.85 -2.17
C PRO A 82 -17.14 -2.79 -0.97
N LYS A 83 -16.46 -3.91 -0.68
CA LYS A 83 -15.47 -3.96 0.40
C LYS A 83 -14.23 -3.08 0.15
N ASN A 84 -13.78 -2.98 -1.11
CA ASN A 84 -12.65 -2.12 -1.47
C ASN A 84 -13.04 -0.64 -1.47
N VAL A 85 -14.29 -0.33 -1.88
CA VAL A 85 -14.82 1.04 -1.81
C VAL A 85 -14.98 1.47 -0.35
N ALA A 86 -15.52 0.61 0.52
CA ALA A 86 -15.59 0.86 1.96
C ALA A 86 -14.20 1.10 2.57
N LEU A 87 -13.22 0.25 2.23
CA LEU A 87 -11.82 0.46 2.63
C LEU A 87 -11.28 1.80 2.12
N THR A 88 -11.58 2.16 0.87
CA THR A 88 -11.13 3.43 0.27
C THR A 88 -11.64 4.61 1.06
N ALA A 89 -12.93 4.62 1.41
CA ALA A 89 -13.52 5.68 2.22
C ALA A 89 -12.90 5.78 3.62
N GLU A 90 -12.30 4.71 4.13
CA GLU A 90 -11.66 4.69 5.44
C GLU A 90 -10.22 5.22 5.43
N ILE A 91 -9.42 4.93 4.40
CA ILE A 91 -7.96 5.12 4.46
C ILE A 91 -7.39 6.12 3.44
N ALA A 92 -8.16 6.48 2.42
CA ALA A 92 -7.72 7.30 1.30
C ALA A 92 -8.32 8.71 1.37
N ASP A 93 -7.67 9.66 0.70
CA ASP A 93 -8.11 11.06 0.61
C ASP A 93 -9.11 11.25 -0.54
N GLY A 94 -9.25 10.25 -1.40
CA GLY A 94 -10.25 10.22 -2.45
C GLY A 94 -10.39 8.87 -3.14
N TRP A 95 -11.46 8.77 -3.94
CA TRP A 95 -11.81 7.59 -4.71
C TRP A 95 -11.79 7.92 -6.20
N LEU A 96 -11.15 7.05 -7.00
CA LEU A 96 -11.15 7.10 -8.46
C LEU A 96 -12.03 5.96 -8.99
N PRO A 97 -13.35 6.17 -9.14
CA PRO A 97 -14.24 5.13 -9.62
C PRO A 97 -13.99 4.82 -11.09
N VAL A 98 -14.37 3.61 -11.51
CA VAL A 98 -14.55 3.28 -12.92
C VAL A 98 -15.95 2.71 -13.10
N PHE A 99 -16.64 3.12 -14.17
CA PHE A 99 -18.02 2.74 -14.47
C PHE A 99 -19.02 3.09 -13.36
N TYR A 100 -18.87 4.26 -12.72
CA TYR A 100 -19.81 4.75 -11.71
C TYR A 100 -20.78 5.76 -12.33
N SER A 101 -22.09 5.52 -12.14
CA SER A 101 -23.14 6.50 -12.38
C SER A 101 -23.64 7.02 -11.03
N PRO A 102 -23.68 8.34 -10.80
CA PRO A 102 -24.13 8.93 -9.54
C PRO A 102 -25.66 8.93 -9.37
N SER A 103 -26.41 8.53 -10.39
CA SER A 103 -27.87 8.49 -10.46
C SER A 103 -28.43 7.08 -10.37
#